data_AF-A0AAE6NIS5-F1
#
_entry.id   AF-A0AAE6NIS5-F1
#
_cell.length_a   1.000
_cell.length_b   1.000
_cell.length_c   1.000
_cell.angle_alpha   90.00
_cell.angle_beta   90.00
_cell.angle_gamma   90.00
#
_symmetry.space_group_name_H-M   'P 1'
#
loop_
_entity.id
_entity.type
_entity.pdbx_description
1 polymer ?
#
loop_
_entity_poly.entity_id
_entity_poly.type
_entity_poly.pdbx_seq_one_letter_code
_entity_poly.pdbx_strand_id
1 'polypeptide(L)'
;MSTSSVSPPAAGRRTAWAEGLDELRAAATTEPGRLRVIGAVLALLVVLFGVVTAWQVADRAAAAEDVVEHSQPLTADAASLYRSLADADTTAAAGFLAGGEESRATRGRYAADIRTASALLVKASANSAGSGGAGAQIAKLNGGLPRYTGLVETARANNRQGLPLGGAYLRYAHEQMRTELLPAARALYDAETDRLAGDYATAKARPWWALAAGVVALGALGWAQRRHYRRTNRVFNRGLLAATAASLVVLGWLVAGHTVARAELTGSYEHGARSLRVLNEARIAALRARGDENLTLVARGAVLTDGRQDFYEAGFRAGMTELAGAGDHGAAAARSRLGAALELADDEAGRRPVRAALTQVRQWQARHAQARAADEGGDYDGALAKVIGAEGSTGESFDRVAAGLERALVHEQAEFRSAADGGRAALRGLPVGAGVLAGLGALGAVLGIGRRLAEYR
;
A
#
# COMPACT_ATOMS: atom_id res chain seq x y z
N MET A 1 37.12 70.67 51.64
CA MET A 1 37.31 70.43 50.19
C MET A 1 37.79 69.01 50.02
N SER A 2 36.86 68.11 49.68
CA SER A 2 37.12 66.70 49.43
C SER A 2 37.33 66.50 47.94
N THR A 3 38.49 65.99 47.52
CA THR A 3 38.77 65.66 46.12
C THR A 3 38.40 64.21 45.87
N SER A 4 37.30 64.01 45.16
CA SER A 4 36.83 62.71 44.69
C SER A 4 37.79 62.14 43.64
N SER A 5 38.42 61.00 43.93
CA SER A 5 39.15 60.20 42.95
C SER A 5 38.17 59.39 42.10
N VAL A 6 37.95 59.80 40.85
CA VAL A 6 37.19 59.03 39.85
C VAL A 6 38.04 57.83 39.42
N SER A 7 37.54 56.61 39.68
CA SER A 7 38.12 55.38 39.12
C SER A 7 37.79 55.29 37.62
N PRO A 8 38.70 54.79 36.75
CA PRO A 8 38.39 54.61 35.34
C PRO A 8 37.32 53.53 35.16
N PRO A 9 36.45 53.63 34.13
CA PRO A 9 35.41 52.63 33.90
C PRO A 9 36.03 51.29 33.52
N ALA A 10 35.56 50.21 34.16
CA ALA A 10 35.91 48.85 33.79
C ALA A 10 35.51 48.59 32.34
N ALA A 11 36.49 48.22 31.49
CA ALA A 11 36.22 47.79 30.13
C ALA A 11 35.21 46.65 30.14
N GLY A 12 34.06 46.85 29.48
CA GLY A 12 33.01 45.84 29.41
C GLY A 12 33.55 44.53 28.84
N ARG A 13 33.41 43.44 29.60
CA ARG A 13 33.72 42.08 29.14
C ARG A 13 32.93 41.81 27.87
N ARG A 14 33.64 41.69 26.74
CA ARG A 14 33.04 41.29 25.46
C ARG A 14 32.55 39.85 25.58
N THR A 15 31.50 39.51 24.85
CA THR A 15 30.96 38.15 24.88
C THR A 15 31.95 37.19 24.21
N ALA A 16 32.10 35.97 24.74
CA ALA A 16 33.02 34.94 24.22
C ALA A 16 32.80 34.64 22.72
N TRP A 17 31.60 34.91 22.20
CA TRP A 17 31.25 34.85 20.78
C TRP A 17 31.93 35.93 19.94
N ALA A 18 32.00 37.17 20.42
CA ALA A 18 32.67 38.26 19.71
C ALA A 18 34.19 38.08 19.71
N GLU A 19 34.77 37.62 20.82
CA GLU A 19 36.20 37.29 20.92
C GLU A 19 36.56 36.10 20.03
N GLY A 20 35.73 35.05 19.98
CA GLY A 20 35.93 33.91 19.07
C GLY A 20 35.86 34.27 17.59
N LEU A 21 35.00 35.23 17.20
CA LEU A 21 34.91 35.71 15.82
C LEU A 21 36.13 36.56 15.42
N ASP A 22 36.68 37.34 16.35
CA ASP A 22 37.87 38.15 16.09
C ASP A 22 39.16 37.30 16.09
N GLU A 23 39.27 36.26 16.92
CA GLU A 23 40.34 35.26 16.82
C GLU A 23 40.30 34.49 15.49
N LEU A 24 39.11 34.11 15.02
CA LEU A 24 38.92 33.48 13.71
C LEU A 24 39.33 34.42 12.56
N ARG A 25 39.03 35.72 12.66
CA ARG A 25 39.47 36.74 11.69
C ARG A 25 40.99 36.96 11.71
N ALA A 26 41.60 37.03 12.89
CA ALA A 26 43.05 37.18 13.04
C ALA A 26 43.79 35.94 12.51
N ALA A 27 43.30 34.74 12.81
CA ALA A 27 43.84 33.48 12.29
C ALA A 27 43.72 33.38 10.75
N ALA A 28 42.69 33.95 10.14
CA ALA A 28 42.50 33.95 8.68
C ALA A 28 43.56 34.74 7.89
N THR A 29 44.38 35.55 8.56
CA THR A 29 45.46 36.34 7.94
C THR A 29 46.79 35.59 7.82
N THR A 30 46.99 34.53 8.62
CA THR A 30 48.22 33.71 8.60
C THR A 30 48.04 32.42 7.79
N GLU A 31 49.10 31.95 7.12
CA GLU A 31 49.03 30.72 6.30
C GLU A 31 48.61 29.46 7.10
N PRO A 32 49.07 29.25 8.36
CA PRO A 32 48.59 28.16 9.22
C PRO A 32 47.12 28.27 9.62
N GLY A 33 46.63 29.48 9.89
CA GLY A 33 45.22 29.68 10.27
C GLY A 33 44.26 29.50 9.08
N ARG A 34 44.66 29.89 7.87
CA ARG A 34 43.91 29.58 6.64
C ARG A 34 43.73 28.08 6.40
N LEU A 35 44.73 27.26 6.73
CA LEU A 35 44.65 25.81 6.61
C LEU A 35 43.69 25.18 7.62
N ARG A 36 43.65 25.70 8.85
CA ARG A 36 42.68 25.28 9.88
C ARG A 36 41.24 25.58 9.47
N VAL A 37 40.99 26.78 8.95
CA VAL A 37 39.66 27.19 8.48
C VAL A 37 39.20 26.31 7.32
N ILE A 38 40.06 26.06 6.31
CA ILE A 38 39.72 25.15 5.20
C ILE A 38 39.40 23.76 5.72
N GLY A 39 40.19 23.23 6.67
CA GLY A 39 39.94 21.94 7.28
C GLY A 39 38.62 21.84 8.03
N ALA A 40 38.31 22.85 8.82
CA ALA A 40 37.04 22.93 9.55
C ALA A 40 35.85 23.01 8.58
N VAL A 41 35.96 23.80 7.51
CA VAL A 41 34.91 23.90 6.47
C VAL A 41 34.72 22.58 5.74
N LEU A 42 35.80 21.89 5.36
CA LEU A 42 35.71 20.58 4.70
C LEU A 42 35.10 19.52 5.63
N ALA A 43 35.52 19.48 6.89
CA ALA A 43 34.94 18.58 7.88
C ALA A 43 33.44 18.87 8.06
N LEU A 44 33.05 20.14 8.16
CA LEU A 44 31.65 20.55 8.25
C LEU A 44 30.84 20.12 7.02
N LEU A 45 31.36 20.30 5.80
CA LEU A 45 30.69 19.88 4.57
C LEU A 45 30.51 18.36 4.49
N VAL A 46 31.52 17.58 4.91
CA VAL A 46 31.43 16.11 4.96
C VAL A 46 30.40 15.66 5.99
N VAL A 47 30.38 16.27 7.18
CA VAL A 47 29.37 15.99 8.21
C VAL A 47 27.98 16.36 7.72
N LEU A 48 27.80 17.54 7.12
CA LEU A 48 26.52 17.97 6.57
C LEU A 48 26.01 17.02 5.48
N PHE A 49 26.88 16.59 4.57
CA PHE A 49 26.54 15.57 3.58
C PHE A 49 26.09 14.25 4.24
N GLY A 50 26.82 13.79 5.26
CA GLY A 50 26.45 12.60 6.04
C GLY A 50 25.08 12.73 6.71
N VAL A 51 24.82 13.84 7.40
CA VAL A 51 23.55 14.09 8.11
C VAL A 51 22.38 14.18 7.15
N VAL A 52 22.51 14.96 6.06
CA VAL A 52 21.45 15.08 5.04
C VAL A 52 21.18 13.74 4.37
N THR A 53 22.22 12.95 4.08
CA THR A 53 22.07 11.60 3.52
C THR A 53 21.35 10.68 4.50
N ALA A 54 21.78 10.63 5.76
CA ALA A 54 21.15 9.80 6.78
C ALA A 54 19.68 10.15 6.97
N TRP A 55 19.33 11.44 7.04
CA TRP A 55 17.95 11.90 7.15
C TRP A 55 17.09 11.51 5.95
N GLN A 56 17.54 11.82 4.71
CA GLN A 56 16.75 11.52 3.51
C GLN A 56 16.57 10.03 3.26
N VAL A 57 17.58 9.22 3.59
CA VAL A 57 17.49 7.77 3.44
C VAL A 57 16.65 7.16 4.56
N ALA A 58 16.74 7.64 5.80
CA ALA A 58 15.89 7.16 6.89
C ALA A 58 14.41 7.38 6.60
N ASP A 59 14.05 8.56 6.09
CA ASP A 59 12.69 8.89 5.65
C ASP A 59 12.17 7.92 4.57
N ARG A 60 13.00 7.62 3.56
CA ARG A 60 12.64 6.65 2.49
C ARG A 60 12.61 5.21 2.97
N ALA A 61 13.50 4.84 3.88
CA ALA A 61 13.54 3.51 4.47
C ALA A 61 12.31 3.27 5.33
N ALA A 62 11.86 4.28 6.11
CA ALA A 62 10.62 4.23 6.87
C ALA A 62 9.41 4.10 5.94
N ALA A 63 9.33 4.90 4.87
CA ALA A 63 8.25 4.76 3.90
C ALA A 63 8.24 3.38 3.20
N ALA A 64 9.40 2.82 2.88
CA ALA A 64 9.52 1.46 2.33
C ALA A 64 9.13 0.37 3.36
N GLU A 65 9.38 0.60 4.65
CA GLU A 65 8.87 -0.24 5.74
C GLU A 65 7.35 -0.22 5.78
N ASP A 66 6.77 0.98 5.78
CA ASP A 66 5.32 1.18 5.88
C ASP A 66 4.57 0.50 4.73
N VAL A 67 5.13 0.52 3.51
CA VAL A 67 4.60 -0.22 2.35
C VAL A 67 4.40 -1.71 2.67
N VAL A 68 5.36 -2.35 3.35
CA VAL A 68 5.37 -3.81 3.59
C VAL A 68 4.62 -4.19 4.86
N GLU A 69 4.92 -3.49 5.96
CA GLU A 69 4.48 -3.91 7.30
C GLU A 69 3.14 -3.29 7.71
N HIS A 70 2.66 -2.28 6.99
CA HIS A 70 1.49 -1.51 7.41
C HIS A 70 0.49 -1.24 6.29
N SER A 71 0.83 -0.42 5.31
CA SER A 71 -0.11 0.10 4.31
C SER A 71 -0.64 -0.96 3.36
N GLN A 72 0.19 -1.93 2.94
CA GLN A 72 -0.31 -3.03 2.12
C GLN A 72 -1.17 -4.02 2.93
N PRO A 73 -0.76 -4.50 4.13
CA PRO A 73 -1.62 -5.31 4.98
C PRO A 73 -2.98 -4.65 5.28
N LEU A 74 -3.01 -3.34 5.55
CA LEU A 74 -4.26 -2.62 5.77
C LEU A 74 -5.16 -2.57 4.52
N THR A 75 -4.56 -2.38 3.34
CA THR A 75 -5.28 -2.47 2.06
C THR A 75 -5.88 -3.87 1.85
N ALA A 76 -5.12 -4.93 2.16
CA ALA A 76 -5.57 -6.31 2.05
C ALA A 76 -6.68 -6.66 3.06
N ASP A 77 -6.58 -6.14 4.29
CA ASP A 77 -7.61 -6.27 5.32
C ASP A 77 -8.90 -5.56 4.90
N ALA A 78 -8.82 -4.34 4.35
CA ALA A 78 -9.98 -3.60 3.86
C ALA A 78 -10.66 -4.31 2.68
N ALA A 79 -9.89 -4.88 1.75
CA ALA A 79 -10.43 -5.73 0.69
C ALA A 79 -11.12 -7.00 1.25
N SER A 80 -10.50 -7.63 2.25
CA SER A 80 -11.06 -8.81 2.93
C SER A 80 -12.34 -8.50 3.71
N LEU A 81 -12.45 -7.29 4.26
CA LEU A 81 -13.67 -6.81 4.92
C LEU A 81 -14.81 -6.68 3.92
N TYR A 82 -14.58 -5.98 2.80
CA TYR A 82 -15.57 -5.88 1.72
C TYR A 82 -16.01 -7.28 1.27
N ARG A 83 -15.04 -8.15 1.01
CA ARG A 83 -15.27 -9.53 0.56
C ARG A 83 -16.14 -10.31 1.55
N SER A 84 -15.82 -10.24 2.84
CA SER A 84 -16.57 -10.98 3.87
C SER A 84 -18.00 -10.46 3.97
N LEU A 85 -18.21 -9.15 3.89
CA LEU A 85 -19.56 -8.56 3.87
C LEU A 85 -20.37 -9.01 2.66
N ALA A 86 -19.78 -8.99 1.47
CA ALA A 86 -20.43 -9.42 0.25
C ALA A 86 -20.69 -10.95 0.24
N ASP A 87 -19.72 -11.78 0.67
CA ASP A 87 -19.90 -13.24 0.73
C ASP A 87 -20.98 -13.63 1.74
N ALA A 88 -21.03 -12.96 2.90
CA ALA A 88 -22.11 -13.13 3.87
C ALA A 88 -23.48 -12.86 3.22
N ASP A 89 -23.59 -11.81 2.42
CA ASP A 89 -24.85 -11.44 1.80
C ASP A 89 -25.32 -12.40 0.71
N THR A 90 -24.39 -12.83 -0.14
CA THR A 90 -24.69 -13.89 -1.12
C THR A 90 -25.04 -15.22 -0.45
N THR A 91 -24.37 -15.56 0.65
CA THR A 91 -24.63 -16.78 1.43
C THR A 91 -25.98 -16.71 2.13
N ALA A 92 -26.37 -15.54 2.65
CA ALA A 92 -27.68 -15.32 3.24
C ALA A 92 -28.80 -15.49 2.19
N ALA A 93 -28.62 -14.94 0.98
CA ALA A 93 -29.58 -15.11 -0.12
C ALA A 93 -29.70 -16.58 -0.57
N ALA A 94 -28.58 -17.28 -0.74
CA ALA A 94 -28.58 -18.70 -1.08
C ALA A 94 -29.23 -19.57 0.01
N GLY A 95 -28.94 -19.30 1.28
CA GLY A 95 -29.56 -19.98 2.41
C GLY A 95 -31.06 -19.71 2.51
N PHE A 96 -31.50 -18.51 2.14
CA PHE A 96 -32.92 -18.17 2.06
C PHE A 96 -33.63 -18.95 0.95
N LEU A 97 -33.00 -19.08 -0.22
CA LEU A 97 -33.53 -19.87 -1.34
C LEU A 97 -33.71 -21.35 -0.99
N ALA A 98 -32.85 -21.91 -0.12
CA ALA A 98 -33.00 -23.27 0.39
C ALA A 98 -34.17 -23.46 1.38
N GLY A 99 -34.84 -22.38 1.81
CA GLY A 99 -36.03 -22.49 2.66
C GLY A 99 -35.74 -23.08 4.04
N GLY A 100 -36.57 -24.04 4.45
CA GLY A 100 -36.38 -24.81 5.69
C GLY A 100 -35.19 -25.78 5.64
N GLU A 101 -34.57 -25.98 4.47
CA GLU A 101 -33.47 -26.93 4.24
C GLU A 101 -32.09 -26.25 4.25
N GLU A 102 -31.98 -25.03 4.80
CA GLU A 102 -30.69 -24.34 4.95
C GLU A 102 -29.65 -25.24 5.65
N SER A 103 -28.59 -25.60 4.92
CA SER A 103 -27.56 -26.49 5.42
C SER A 103 -26.76 -25.85 6.59
N ARG A 104 -26.25 -26.68 7.51
CA ARG A 104 -25.33 -26.21 8.56
C ARG A 104 -24.06 -25.57 7.97
N ALA A 105 -23.62 -26.02 6.81
CA ALA A 105 -22.45 -25.47 6.12
C ALA A 105 -22.72 -24.02 5.67
N THR A 106 -23.87 -23.76 5.03
CA THR A 106 -24.29 -22.41 4.60
C THR A 106 -24.39 -21.47 5.79
N ARG A 107 -25.01 -21.90 6.89
CA ARG A 107 -25.10 -21.11 8.13
C ARG A 107 -23.72 -20.85 8.75
N GLY A 108 -22.86 -21.86 8.74
CA GLY A 108 -21.49 -21.76 9.22
C GLY A 108 -20.65 -20.74 8.44
N ARG A 109 -20.77 -20.74 7.10
CA ARG A 109 -20.11 -19.79 6.20
C ARG A 109 -20.56 -18.36 6.49
N TYR A 110 -21.87 -18.10 6.48
CA TYR A 110 -22.42 -16.78 6.85
C TYR A 110 -21.89 -16.27 8.19
N ALA A 111 -21.95 -17.10 9.23
CA ALA A 111 -21.48 -16.71 10.55
C ALA A 111 -19.96 -16.46 10.59
N ALA A 112 -19.17 -17.22 9.81
CA ALA A 112 -17.73 -17.02 9.69
C ALA A 112 -17.40 -15.69 8.99
N ASP A 113 -18.14 -15.34 7.94
CA ASP A 113 -17.95 -14.09 7.21
C ASP A 113 -18.28 -12.88 8.08
N ILE A 114 -19.40 -12.92 8.82
CA ILE A 114 -19.77 -11.85 9.77
C ILE A 114 -18.73 -11.70 10.88
N ARG A 115 -18.22 -12.81 11.43
CA ARG A 115 -17.13 -12.78 12.43
C ARG A 115 -15.85 -12.19 11.85
N THR A 116 -15.48 -12.58 10.63
CA THR A 116 -14.28 -12.08 9.95
C THR A 116 -14.40 -10.59 9.66
N ALA A 117 -15.54 -10.13 9.13
CA ALA A 117 -15.82 -8.71 8.93
C ALA A 117 -15.74 -7.92 10.24
N SER A 118 -16.33 -8.44 11.32
CA SER A 118 -16.28 -7.79 12.64
C SER A 118 -14.85 -7.68 13.18
N ALA A 119 -14.05 -8.73 13.05
CA ALA A 119 -12.64 -8.72 13.47
C ALA A 119 -11.80 -7.73 12.66
N LEU A 120 -12.00 -7.67 11.35
CA LEU A 120 -11.33 -6.73 10.45
C LEU A 120 -11.74 -5.27 10.74
N LEU A 121 -12.99 -5.02 11.12
CA LEU A 121 -13.45 -3.69 11.57
C LEU A 121 -12.76 -3.24 12.85
N VAL A 122 -12.57 -4.13 13.82
CA VAL A 122 -11.82 -3.84 15.05
C VAL A 122 -10.36 -3.53 14.71
N LYS A 123 -9.74 -4.34 13.85
CA LYS A 123 -8.36 -4.13 13.39
C LYS A 123 -8.21 -2.79 12.65
N ALA A 124 -9.14 -2.46 11.75
CA ALA A 124 -9.16 -1.18 11.03
C ALA A 124 -9.32 0.00 12.01
N SER A 125 -10.20 -0.12 13.00
CA SER A 125 -10.41 0.91 14.04
C SER A 125 -9.11 1.22 14.79
N ALA A 126 -8.35 0.19 15.18
CA ALA A 126 -7.07 0.34 15.88
C ALA A 126 -5.97 1.02 15.05
N ASN A 127 -6.04 0.95 13.72
CA ASN A 127 -5.02 1.48 12.81
C ASN A 127 -5.46 2.75 12.05
N SER A 128 -6.68 3.23 12.28
CA SER A 128 -7.28 4.39 11.59
C SER A 128 -6.81 5.78 12.08
N ALA A 129 -5.91 5.82 13.07
CA ALA A 129 -5.41 7.08 13.63
C ALA A 129 -4.65 7.89 12.55
N GLY A 130 -5.21 9.04 12.15
CA GLY A 130 -4.58 9.97 11.20
C GLY A 130 -5.16 9.97 9.78
N SER A 131 -5.99 9.00 9.40
CA SER A 131 -6.66 8.99 8.08
C SER A 131 -7.99 9.74 8.14
N GLY A 132 -8.02 10.97 7.61
CA GLY A 132 -9.23 11.79 7.48
C GLY A 132 -10.22 11.20 6.47
N GLY A 133 -10.90 10.11 6.83
CA GLY A 133 -11.89 9.44 5.97
C GLY A 133 -12.24 8.03 6.44
N ALA A 134 -11.24 7.25 6.85
CA ALA A 134 -11.44 5.86 7.29
C ALA A 134 -12.36 5.76 8.51
N GLY A 135 -12.18 6.63 9.51
CA GLY A 135 -12.98 6.61 10.74
C GLY A 135 -14.49 6.77 10.50
N ALA A 136 -14.89 7.61 9.53
CA ALA A 136 -16.30 7.79 9.20
C ALA A 136 -16.91 6.54 8.53
N GLN A 137 -16.15 5.86 7.67
CA GLN A 137 -16.61 4.62 7.04
C GLN A 137 -16.68 3.47 8.05
N ILE A 138 -15.68 3.37 8.94
CA ILE A 138 -15.67 2.41 10.05
C ILE A 138 -16.89 2.63 10.96
N ALA A 139 -17.24 3.88 11.28
CA ALA A 139 -18.43 4.18 12.07
C ALA A 139 -19.74 3.74 11.38
N LYS A 140 -19.86 3.98 10.06
CA LYS A 140 -21.01 3.50 9.27
C LYS A 140 -21.11 1.97 9.30
N LEU A 141 -19.99 1.27 9.10
CA LEU A 141 -19.93 -0.18 9.10
C LEU A 141 -20.29 -0.76 10.48
N ASN A 142 -19.74 -0.19 11.56
CA ASN A 142 -20.03 -0.60 12.93
C ASN A 142 -21.51 -0.42 13.31
N GLY A 143 -22.16 0.65 12.81
CA GLY A 143 -23.58 0.87 13.06
C GLY A 143 -24.52 0.03 12.17
N GLY A 144 -24.13 -0.20 10.92
CA GLY A 144 -24.99 -0.88 9.94
C GLY A 144 -24.89 -2.40 9.98
N LEU A 145 -23.73 -2.98 10.32
CA LEU A 145 -23.53 -4.43 10.33
C LEU A 145 -24.48 -5.15 11.32
N PRO A 146 -24.67 -4.67 12.58
CA PRO A 146 -25.64 -5.28 13.48
C PRO A 146 -27.08 -5.21 12.95
N ARG A 147 -27.49 -4.07 12.36
CA ARG A 147 -28.83 -3.91 11.76
C ARG A 147 -29.04 -4.91 10.63
N TYR A 148 -28.06 -5.03 9.73
CA TYR A 148 -28.06 -6.00 8.66
C TYR A 148 -28.24 -7.44 9.19
N THR A 149 -27.43 -7.85 10.17
CA THR A 149 -27.53 -9.20 10.74
C THR A 149 -28.90 -9.47 11.37
N GLY A 150 -29.49 -8.48 12.06
CA GLY A 150 -30.84 -8.60 12.62
C GLY A 150 -31.93 -8.78 11.56
N LEU A 151 -31.82 -8.09 10.42
CA LEU A 151 -32.75 -8.22 9.30
C LEU A 151 -32.64 -9.61 8.64
N VAL A 152 -31.41 -10.12 8.45
CA VAL A 152 -31.18 -11.46 7.89
C VAL A 152 -31.76 -12.55 8.79
N GLU A 153 -31.54 -12.46 10.11
CA GLU A 153 -32.12 -13.45 11.04
C GLU A 153 -33.65 -13.38 11.08
N THR A 154 -34.22 -12.17 10.98
CA THR A 154 -35.68 -11.98 10.87
C THR A 154 -36.21 -12.61 9.57
N ALA A 155 -35.50 -12.41 8.46
CA ALA A 155 -35.83 -13.03 7.17
C ALA A 155 -35.81 -14.56 7.27
N ARG A 156 -34.74 -15.14 7.83
CA ARG A 156 -34.61 -16.59 8.05
C ARG A 156 -35.73 -17.15 8.92
N ALA A 157 -36.08 -16.48 10.01
CA ALA A 157 -37.12 -16.93 10.93
C ALA A 157 -38.51 -16.97 10.27
N ASN A 158 -38.82 -15.98 9.43
CA ASN A 158 -40.06 -15.95 8.64
C ASN A 158 -40.03 -16.99 7.50
N ASN A 159 -38.88 -17.18 6.85
CA ASN A 159 -38.71 -18.15 5.78
C ASN A 159 -38.97 -19.59 6.23
N ARG A 160 -38.48 -19.96 7.43
CA ARG A 160 -38.75 -21.27 8.04
C ARG A 160 -40.23 -21.54 8.32
N GLN A 161 -41.03 -20.49 8.42
CA GLN A 161 -42.49 -20.57 8.61
C GLN A 161 -43.26 -20.47 7.28
N GLY A 162 -42.57 -20.34 6.15
CA GLY A 162 -43.19 -20.12 4.84
C GLY A 162 -43.86 -18.75 4.68
N LEU A 163 -43.54 -17.77 5.54
CA LEU A 163 -44.15 -16.45 5.50
C LEU A 163 -43.51 -15.58 4.41
N PRO A 164 -44.29 -15.02 3.45
CA PRO A 164 -43.76 -14.18 2.37
C PRO A 164 -42.96 -12.96 2.85
N LEU A 165 -43.25 -12.50 4.07
CA LEU A 165 -42.56 -11.38 4.71
C LEU A 165 -41.04 -11.61 4.85
N GLY A 166 -40.60 -12.87 4.91
CA GLY A 166 -39.17 -13.21 4.94
C GLY A 166 -38.41 -12.66 3.73
N GLY A 167 -39.00 -12.75 2.54
CA GLY A 167 -38.38 -12.25 1.31
C GLY A 167 -38.26 -10.73 1.29
N ALA A 168 -39.22 -10.02 1.90
CA ALA A 168 -39.17 -8.56 2.01
C ALA A 168 -38.04 -8.11 2.95
N TYR A 169 -37.88 -8.75 4.11
CA TYR A 169 -36.78 -8.48 5.03
C TYR A 169 -35.41 -8.78 4.40
N LEU A 170 -35.29 -9.89 3.66
CA LEU A 170 -34.04 -10.22 2.98
C LEU A 170 -33.67 -9.19 1.91
N ARG A 171 -34.64 -8.78 1.06
CA ARG A 171 -34.40 -7.74 0.05
C ARG A 171 -34.00 -6.41 0.70
N TYR A 172 -34.63 -6.03 1.81
CA TYR A 172 -34.26 -4.83 2.54
C TYR A 172 -32.86 -4.94 3.18
N ALA A 173 -32.50 -6.09 3.73
CA ALA A 173 -31.16 -6.36 4.24
C ALA A 173 -30.09 -6.25 3.14
N HIS A 174 -30.35 -6.88 1.98
CA HIS A 174 -29.49 -6.78 0.82
C HIS A 174 -29.35 -5.34 0.33
N GLU A 175 -30.45 -4.58 0.27
CA GLU A 175 -30.40 -3.18 -0.15
C GLU A 175 -29.51 -2.36 0.79
N GLN A 176 -29.61 -2.57 2.11
CA GLN A 176 -28.74 -1.95 3.11
C GLN A 176 -27.27 -2.37 2.93
N MET A 177 -27.01 -3.65 2.64
CA MET A 177 -25.67 -4.13 2.31
C MET A 177 -25.12 -3.41 1.06
N ARG A 178 -25.91 -3.34 -0.01
CA ARG A 178 -25.51 -2.83 -1.32
C ARG A 178 -25.35 -1.31 -1.36
N THR A 179 -26.17 -0.56 -0.63
CA THR A 179 -26.19 0.91 -0.68
C THR A 179 -25.44 1.59 0.46
N GLU A 180 -25.27 0.93 1.60
CA GLU A 180 -24.58 1.52 2.76
C GLU A 180 -23.27 0.79 3.07
N LEU A 181 -23.32 -0.51 3.35
CA LEU A 181 -22.18 -1.25 3.90
C LEU A 181 -21.07 -1.48 2.87
N LEU A 182 -21.39 -2.02 1.70
CA LEU A 182 -20.40 -2.27 0.66
C LEU A 182 -19.77 -0.96 0.14
N PRO A 183 -20.51 0.14 -0.09
CA PRO A 183 -19.91 1.43 -0.41
C PRO A 183 -19.00 1.99 0.70
N ALA A 184 -19.36 1.82 1.98
CA ALA A 184 -18.50 2.23 3.09
C ALA A 184 -17.20 1.39 3.15
N ALA A 185 -17.31 0.07 3.02
CA ALA A 185 -16.15 -0.82 2.95
C ALA A 185 -15.27 -0.51 1.73
N ARG A 186 -15.89 -0.13 0.61
CA ARG A 186 -15.19 0.29 -0.59
C ARG A 186 -14.41 1.59 -0.38
N ALA A 187 -15.05 2.61 0.20
CA ALA A 187 -14.40 3.86 0.51
C ALA A 187 -13.24 3.70 1.50
N LEU A 188 -13.35 2.76 2.45
CA LEU A 188 -12.23 2.38 3.31
C LEU A 188 -11.08 1.76 2.50
N TYR A 189 -11.37 0.80 1.62
CA TYR A 189 -10.37 0.17 0.75
C TYR A 189 -9.67 1.19 -0.17
N ASP A 190 -10.42 2.12 -0.77
CA ASP A 190 -9.84 3.15 -1.62
C ASP A 190 -8.94 4.10 -0.81
N ALA A 191 -9.33 4.47 0.42
CA ALA A 191 -8.50 5.29 1.30
C ALA A 191 -7.17 4.61 1.69
N GLU A 192 -7.18 3.32 2.01
CA GLU A 192 -5.95 2.56 2.28
C GLU A 192 -5.08 2.38 1.03
N THR A 193 -5.71 2.23 -0.14
CA THR A 193 -5.00 2.18 -1.43
C THR A 193 -4.28 3.50 -1.74
N ASP A 194 -4.93 4.63 -1.46
CA ASP A 194 -4.34 5.96 -1.63
C ASP A 194 -3.17 6.19 -0.66
N ARG A 195 -3.31 5.74 0.58
CA ARG A 195 -2.22 5.74 1.57
C ARG A 195 -1.02 4.93 1.08
N LEU A 196 -1.25 3.69 0.63
CA LEU A 196 -0.22 2.84 0.05
C LEU A 196 0.50 3.52 -1.13
N ALA A 197 -0.25 4.17 -2.03
CA ALA A 197 0.31 4.93 -3.14
C ALA A 197 1.17 6.12 -2.67
N GLY A 198 0.78 6.80 -1.60
CA GLY A 198 1.55 7.85 -0.94
C GLY A 198 2.89 7.36 -0.40
N ASP A 199 2.89 6.24 0.32
CA ASP A 199 4.13 5.65 0.87
C ASP A 199 5.08 5.20 -0.23
N TYR A 200 4.53 4.62 -1.31
CA TYR A 200 5.30 4.33 -2.54
C TYR A 200 5.93 5.59 -3.15
N ALA A 201 5.19 6.71 -3.21
CA ALA A 201 5.70 7.95 -3.76
C ALA A 201 6.88 8.50 -2.93
N THR A 202 6.76 8.47 -1.60
CA THR A 202 7.81 8.88 -0.67
C THR A 202 9.03 7.96 -0.77
N ALA A 203 8.83 6.65 -0.72
CA ALA A 203 9.92 5.66 -0.78
C ALA A 203 10.70 5.74 -2.10
N LYS A 204 10.02 5.99 -3.23
CA LYS A 204 10.63 6.07 -4.57
C LYS A 204 11.25 7.45 -4.90
N ALA A 205 10.95 8.50 -4.12
CA ALA A 205 11.40 9.85 -4.43
C ALA A 205 12.93 9.96 -4.42
N ARG A 206 13.55 10.70 -5.35
CA ARG A 206 15.03 10.84 -5.35
C ARG A 206 15.56 11.73 -4.21
N PRO A 207 16.67 11.37 -3.55
CA PRO A 207 17.26 12.16 -2.45
C PRO A 207 18.11 13.31 -3.01
N TRP A 208 17.47 14.30 -3.64
CA TRP A 208 18.17 15.39 -4.34
C TRP A 208 19.08 16.21 -3.43
N TRP A 209 18.69 16.45 -2.17
CA TRP A 209 19.50 17.22 -1.22
C TRP A 209 20.76 16.46 -0.82
N ALA A 210 20.67 15.14 -0.59
CA ALA A 210 21.84 14.31 -0.30
C ALA A 210 22.80 14.25 -1.50
N LEU A 211 22.27 14.09 -2.71
CA LEU A 211 23.07 14.11 -3.94
C LEU A 211 23.79 15.45 -4.14
N ALA A 212 23.07 16.57 -3.98
CA ALA A 212 23.66 17.90 -4.08
C ALA A 212 24.73 18.14 -3.01
N ALA A 213 24.46 17.77 -1.75
CA ALA A 213 25.42 17.90 -0.66
C ALA A 213 26.68 17.05 -0.90
N GLY A 214 26.53 15.85 -1.46
CA GLY A 214 27.66 14.97 -1.81
C GLY A 214 28.53 15.55 -2.92
N VAL A 215 27.91 16.08 -3.98
CA VAL A 215 28.62 16.75 -5.08
C VAL A 215 29.37 17.99 -4.58
N VAL A 216 28.74 18.80 -3.72
CA VAL A 216 29.38 19.98 -3.12
C VAL A 216 30.56 19.57 -2.23
N ALA A 217 30.40 18.56 -1.38
CA ALA A 217 31.47 18.07 -0.50
C ALA A 217 32.66 17.53 -1.31
N LEU A 218 32.41 16.69 -2.33
CA LEU A 218 33.46 16.17 -3.22
C LEU A 218 34.14 17.29 -4.02
N GLY A 219 33.38 18.26 -4.53
CA GLY A 219 33.91 19.44 -5.22
C GLY A 219 34.84 20.26 -4.32
N ALA A 220 34.45 20.49 -3.06
CA ALA A 220 35.26 21.21 -2.08
C ALA A 220 36.55 20.44 -1.72
N LEU A 221 36.46 19.11 -1.51
CA LEU A 221 37.61 18.24 -1.24
C LEU A 221 38.58 18.23 -2.44
N GLY A 222 38.07 18.11 -3.67
CA GLY A 222 38.87 18.15 -4.89
C GLY A 222 39.52 19.51 -5.11
N TRP A 223 38.81 20.61 -4.84
CA TRP A 223 39.37 21.97 -4.87
C TRP A 223 40.50 22.13 -3.87
N ALA A 224 40.33 21.65 -2.63
CA ALA A 224 41.34 21.74 -1.59
C ALA A 224 42.60 20.94 -1.97
N GLN A 225 42.42 19.71 -2.49
CA GLN A 225 43.52 18.88 -2.98
C GLN A 225 44.27 19.56 -4.15
N ARG A 226 43.54 20.12 -5.14
CA ARG A 226 44.13 20.85 -6.27
C ARG A 226 44.90 22.10 -5.83
N ARG A 227 44.36 22.85 -4.86
CA ARG A 227 45.03 24.02 -4.27
C ARG A 227 46.32 23.63 -3.58
N HIS A 228 46.31 22.56 -2.78
CA HIS A 228 47.51 22.03 -2.12
C HIS A 228 48.56 21.58 -3.14
N TYR A 229 48.15 20.85 -4.17
CA TYR A 229 49.06 20.42 -5.24
C TYR A 229 49.72 21.62 -5.92
N ARG A 230 48.93 22.62 -6.36
CA ARG A 230 49.44 23.81 -7.06
C ARG A 230 50.30 24.74 -6.21
N ARG A 231 50.06 24.85 -4.90
CA ARG A 231 50.81 25.77 -4.03
C ARG A 231 52.02 25.13 -3.35
N THR A 232 52.02 23.82 -3.13
CA THR A 232 53.09 23.15 -2.37
C THR A 232 53.86 22.06 -3.13
N ASN A 233 53.53 21.77 -4.40
CA ASN A 233 54.22 20.77 -5.26
C ASN A 233 54.46 19.39 -4.60
N ARG A 234 53.73 19.06 -3.52
CA ARG A 234 53.90 17.83 -2.74
C ARG A 234 52.65 16.96 -2.79
N VAL A 235 52.92 15.65 -2.86
CA VAL A 235 51.98 14.55 -3.10
C VAL A 235 50.92 14.45 -1.99
N PHE A 236 49.71 14.04 -2.40
CA PHE A 236 48.43 14.00 -1.69
C PHE A 236 48.44 13.83 -0.15
N ASN A 237 47.65 14.64 0.55
CA ASN A 237 47.37 14.47 1.98
C ASN A 237 46.50 13.22 2.19
N ARG A 238 47.04 12.22 2.89
CA ARG A 238 46.37 10.94 3.18
C ARG A 238 45.01 11.12 3.87
N GLY A 239 44.86 12.11 4.75
CA GLY A 239 43.58 12.38 5.42
C GLY A 239 42.51 12.95 4.48
N LEU A 240 42.90 13.84 3.57
CA LEU A 240 42.01 14.35 2.51
C LEU A 240 41.64 13.23 1.53
N LEU A 241 42.58 12.34 1.18
CA LEU A 241 42.27 11.17 0.35
C LEU A 241 41.28 10.23 1.02
N ALA A 242 41.46 9.96 2.32
CA ALA A 242 40.53 9.13 3.09
C ALA A 242 39.13 9.77 3.14
N ALA A 243 39.04 11.09 3.34
CA ALA A 243 37.77 11.82 3.30
C ALA A 243 37.11 11.76 1.92
N THR A 244 37.86 11.99 0.83
CA THR A 244 37.34 11.85 -0.53
C THR A 244 36.86 10.42 -0.82
N ALA A 245 37.64 9.41 -0.43
CA ALA A 245 37.27 8.01 -0.62
C ALA A 245 36.00 7.66 0.16
N ALA A 246 35.89 8.08 1.43
CA ALA A 246 34.69 7.87 2.24
C ALA A 246 33.46 8.56 1.61
N SER A 247 33.58 9.82 1.18
CA SER A 247 32.50 10.55 0.51
C SER A 247 32.09 9.92 -0.82
N LEU A 248 33.05 9.40 -1.60
CA LEU A 248 32.77 8.67 -2.84
C LEU A 248 32.02 7.35 -2.57
N VAL A 249 32.44 6.60 -1.54
CA VAL A 249 31.75 5.37 -1.15
C VAL A 249 30.32 5.65 -0.71
N VAL A 250 30.10 6.67 0.13
CA VAL A 250 28.74 7.06 0.56
C VAL A 250 27.89 7.51 -0.61
N LEU A 251 28.42 8.36 -1.51
CA LEU A 251 27.67 8.83 -2.67
C LEU A 251 27.37 7.70 -3.65
N GLY A 252 28.33 6.82 -3.91
CA GLY A 252 28.15 5.64 -4.76
C GLY A 252 27.13 4.67 -4.20
N TRP A 253 27.20 4.39 -2.88
CA TRP A 253 26.22 3.55 -2.20
C TRP A 253 24.84 4.20 -2.18
N LEU A 254 24.73 5.51 -1.95
CA LEU A 254 23.46 6.24 -2.03
C LEU A 254 22.82 6.10 -3.42
N VAL A 255 23.59 6.29 -4.49
CA VAL A 255 23.10 6.14 -5.86
C VAL A 255 22.70 4.70 -6.12
N ALA A 256 23.58 3.73 -5.89
CA ALA A 256 23.32 2.32 -6.15
C ALA A 256 22.12 1.78 -5.34
N GLY A 257 22.13 2.01 -4.03
CA GLY A 257 21.07 1.56 -3.13
C GLY A 257 19.72 2.19 -3.47
N HIS A 258 19.69 3.48 -3.81
CA HIS A 258 18.44 4.13 -4.21
C HIS A 258 17.96 3.70 -5.61
N THR A 259 18.87 3.38 -6.54
CA THR A 259 18.48 2.80 -7.84
C THR A 259 17.86 1.42 -7.70
N VAL A 260 18.46 0.55 -6.88
CA VAL A 260 17.90 -0.78 -6.57
C VAL A 260 16.56 -0.62 -5.87
N ALA A 261 16.50 0.17 -4.79
CA ALA A 261 15.26 0.40 -4.05
C ALA A 261 14.13 0.91 -4.95
N ARG A 262 14.41 1.86 -5.83
CA ARG A 262 13.42 2.39 -6.77
C ARG A 262 12.99 1.34 -7.81
N ALA A 263 13.91 0.54 -8.34
CA ALA A 263 13.58 -0.51 -9.30
C ALA A 263 12.67 -1.56 -8.67
N GLU A 264 13.05 -2.09 -7.51
CA GLU A 264 12.30 -3.09 -6.76
C GLU A 264 10.91 -2.58 -6.30
N LEU A 265 10.84 -1.36 -5.74
CA LEU A 265 9.56 -0.75 -5.37
C LEU A 265 8.69 -0.40 -6.58
N THR A 266 9.28 -0.11 -7.74
CA THR A 266 8.51 0.09 -8.97
C THR A 266 7.97 -1.24 -9.47
N GLY A 267 8.78 -2.30 -9.48
CA GLY A 267 8.36 -3.65 -9.82
C GLY A 267 7.23 -4.15 -8.92
N SER A 268 7.40 -4.01 -7.60
CA SER A 268 6.38 -4.35 -6.60
C SER A 268 5.07 -3.60 -6.80
N TYR A 269 5.12 -2.32 -7.19
CA TYR A 269 3.91 -1.54 -7.46
C TYR A 269 3.23 -1.97 -8.76
N GLU A 270 3.98 -2.00 -9.87
CA GLU A 270 3.44 -2.25 -11.21
C GLU A 270 2.89 -3.66 -11.36
N HIS A 271 3.60 -4.66 -10.83
CA HIS A 271 3.25 -6.05 -11.02
C HIS A 271 2.57 -6.66 -9.78
N GLY A 272 2.94 -6.25 -8.55
CA GLY A 272 2.28 -6.75 -7.34
C GLY A 272 1.02 -5.96 -6.97
N ALA A 273 1.19 -4.70 -6.55
CA ALA A 273 0.10 -3.90 -5.96
C ALA A 273 -1.07 -3.66 -6.94
N ARG A 274 -0.77 -3.36 -8.21
CA ARG A 274 -1.80 -3.19 -9.25
C ARG A 274 -2.52 -4.49 -9.57
N SER A 275 -1.79 -5.61 -9.66
CA SER A 275 -2.38 -6.93 -9.90
C SER A 275 -3.32 -7.35 -8.77
N LEU A 276 -2.88 -7.20 -7.50
CA LEU A 276 -3.71 -7.40 -6.32
C LEU A 276 -4.98 -6.54 -6.36
N ARG A 277 -4.86 -5.26 -6.73
CA ARG A 277 -6.04 -4.39 -6.86
C ARG A 277 -7.02 -4.96 -7.88
N VAL A 278 -6.59 -5.27 -9.09
CA VAL A 278 -7.48 -5.77 -10.15
C VAL A 278 -8.10 -7.12 -9.79
N LEU A 279 -7.36 -8.02 -9.15
CA LEU A 279 -7.90 -9.30 -8.68
C LEU A 279 -8.96 -9.11 -7.58
N ASN A 280 -8.76 -8.16 -6.67
CA ASN A 280 -9.78 -7.79 -5.69
C ASN A 280 -11.03 -7.23 -6.39
N GLU A 281 -10.88 -6.35 -7.39
CA GLU A 281 -12.03 -5.88 -8.21
C GLU A 281 -12.76 -7.03 -8.91
N ALA A 282 -12.03 -8.01 -9.47
CA ALA A 282 -12.62 -9.19 -10.09
C ALA A 282 -13.45 -9.98 -9.08
N ARG A 283 -12.94 -10.16 -7.85
CA ARG A 283 -13.65 -10.87 -6.79
C ARG A 283 -14.89 -10.10 -6.33
N ILE A 284 -14.81 -8.77 -6.25
CA ILE A 284 -15.95 -7.88 -5.96
C ILE A 284 -17.03 -8.03 -7.04
N ALA A 285 -16.66 -7.98 -8.32
CA ALA A 285 -17.61 -8.14 -9.43
C ALA A 285 -18.27 -9.51 -9.42
N ALA A 286 -17.52 -10.58 -9.13
CA ALA A 286 -18.06 -11.94 -8.99
C ALA A 286 -19.07 -12.03 -7.83
N LEU A 287 -18.76 -11.44 -6.68
CA LEU A 287 -19.67 -11.44 -5.52
C LEU A 287 -20.96 -10.66 -5.79
N ARG A 288 -20.87 -9.50 -6.47
CA ARG A 288 -22.05 -8.74 -6.89
C ARG A 288 -22.93 -9.56 -7.83
N ALA A 289 -22.35 -10.17 -8.85
CA ALA A 289 -23.08 -11.02 -9.77
C ALA A 289 -23.75 -12.20 -9.05
N ARG A 290 -23.08 -12.82 -8.06
CA ARG A 290 -23.68 -13.91 -7.28
C ARG A 290 -24.85 -13.44 -6.41
N GLY A 291 -24.77 -12.24 -5.85
CA GLY A 291 -25.86 -11.63 -5.08
C GLY A 291 -27.08 -11.37 -5.96
N ASP A 292 -26.84 -10.74 -7.11
CA ASP A 292 -27.88 -10.46 -8.11
C ASP A 292 -28.53 -11.74 -8.61
N GLU A 293 -27.76 -12.76 -8.99
CA GLU A 293 -28.29 -14.06 -9.41
C GLU A 293 -29.24 -14.67 -8.38
N ASN A 294 -28.83 -14.74 -7.11
CA ASN A 294 -29.68 -15.29 -6.05
C ASN A 294 -30.97 -14.46 -5.89
N LEU A 295 -30.88 -13.14 -6.03
CA LEU A 295 -32.03 -12.26 -5.87
C LEU A 295 -33.00 -12.28 -7.04
N THR A 296 -32.61 -12.72 -8.23
CA THR A 296 -33.58 -13.02 -9.31
C THR A 296 -34.65 -14.01 -8.81
N LEU A 297 -34.23 -15.08 -8.12
CA LEU A 297 -35.13 -16.12 -7.60
C LEU A 297 -35.82 -15.76 -6.28
N VAL A 298 -35.25 -14.86 -5.47
CA VAL A 298 -35.88 -14.35 -4.24
C VAL A 298 -36.94 -13.30 -4.56
N ALA A 299 -36.66 -12.41 -5.50
CA ALA A 299 -37.57 -11.34 -5.90
C ALA A 299 -38.62 -11.82 -6.90
N ARG A 300 -38.33 -12.87 -7.69
CA ARG A 300 -39.25 -13.46 -8.69
C ARG A 300 -39.83 -12.40 -9.62
N GLY A 301 -39.00 -11.50 -10.13
CA GLY A 301 -39.41 -10.40 -11.01
C GLY A 301 -40.15 -9.24 -10.34
N ALA A 302 -40.27 -9.21 -9.00
CA ALA A 302 -40.98 -8.14 -8.29
C ALA A 302 -40.24 -6.78 -8.30
N VAL A 303 -38.96 -6.74 -8.68
CA VAL A 303 -38.14 -5.53 -8.73
C VAL A 303 -37.69 -5.31 -10.17
N LEU A 304 -38.14 -4.20 -10.75
CA LEU A 304 -37.87 -3.85 -12.14
C LEU A 304 -37.02 -2.59 -12.24
N THR A 305 -36.19 -2.55 -13.27
CA THR A 305 -35.57 -1.31 -13.77
C THR A 305 -36.62 -0.38 -14.38
N ASP A 306 -36.25 0.88 -14.62
CA ASP A 306 -37.10 1.85 -15.35
C ASP A 306 -37.50 1.32 -16.74
N GLY A 307 -36.64 0.52 -17.36
CA GLY A 307 -36.89 -0.16 -18.64
C GLY A 307 -37.79 -1.40 -18.54
N ARG A 308 -38.43 -1.65 -17.39
CA ARG A 308 -39.28 -2.82 -17.10
C ARG A 308 -38.58 -4.18 -17.26
N GLN A 309 -37.26 -4.20 -17.16
CA GLN A 309 -36.46 -5.43 -17.09
C GLN A 309 -36.25 -5.83 -15.62
N ASP A 310 -36.08 -7.12 -15.34
CA ASP A 310 -35.70 -7.59 -14.00
C ASP A 310 -34.40 -6.90 -13.55
N PHE A 311 -34.47 -6.24 -12.40
CA PHE A 311 -33.37 -5.44 -11.86
C PHE A 311 -32.12 -6.28 -11.58
N TYR A 312 -32.31 -7.47 -11.02
CA TYR A 312 -31.21 -8.34 -10.62
C TYR A 312 -30.62 -9.07 -11.82
N GLU A 313 -31.43 -9.45 -12.81
CA GLU A 313 -30.91 -10.00 -14.08
C GLU A 313 -30.01 -8.98 -14.80
N ALA A 314 -30.43 -7.72 -14.85
CA ALA A 314 -29.63 -6.64 -15.42
C ALA A 314 -28.30 -6.46 -14.65
N GLY A 315 -28.36 -6.50 -13.32
CA GLY A 315 -27.18 -6.45 -12.44
C GLY A 315 -26.21 -7.60 -12.69
N PHE A 316 -26.70 -8.83 -12.77
CA PHE A 316 -25.91 -10.02 -13.09
C PHE A 316 -25.17 -9.87 -14.43
N ARG A 317 -25.88 -9.48 -15.49
CA ARG A 317 -25.28 -9.31 -16.83
C ARG A 317 -24.22 -8.21 -16.84
N ALA A 318 -24.47 -7.10 -16.15
CA ALA A 318 -23.51 -6.02 -16.01
C ALA A 318 -22.24 -6.48 -15.26
N GLY A 319 -22.41 -7.19 -14.14
CA GLY A 319 -21.32 -7.75 -13.35
C GLY A 319 -20.48 -8.76 -14.14
N MET A 320 -21.11 -9.64 -14.91
CA MET A 320 -20.42 -10.59 -15.79
C MET A 320 -19.63 -9.90 -16.91
N THR A 321 -20.21 -8.85 -17.49
CA THR A 321 -19.53 -8.04 -18.52
C THR A 321 -18.32 -7.30 -17.94
N GLU A 322 -18.43 -6.77 -16.72
CA GLU A 322 -17.30 -6.16 -16.02
C GLU A 322 -16.21 -7.20 -15.71
N LEU A 323 -16.60 -8.39 -15.27
CA LEU A 323 -15.70 -9.45 -14.84
C LEU A 323 -14.91 -10.07 -16.00
N ALA A 324 -15.57 -10.48 -17.08
CA ALA A 324 -14.98 -11.23 -18.19
C ALA A 324 -15.21 -10.62 -19.58
N GLY A 325 -16.05 -9.60 -19.70
CA GLY A 325 -16.51 -9.07 -20.99
C GLY A 325 -17.74 -9.80 -21.53
N ALA A 326 -18.31 -9.24 -22.61
CA ALA A 326 -19.53 -9.75 -23.23
C ALA A 326 -19.37 -11.19 -23.77
N GLY A 327 -20.49 -11.90 -23.87
CA GLY A 327 -20.55 -13.30 -24.29
C GLY A 327 -20.43 -14.29 -23.13
N ASP A 328 -20.63 -15.58 -23.43
CA ASP A 328 -20.56 -16.73 -22.51
C ASP A 328 -19.43 -17.70 -22.87
N HIS A 329 -18.63 -17.37 -23.88
CA HIS A 329 -17.49 -18.15 -24.36
C HIS A 329 -16.28 -17.29 -24.70
N GLY A 330 -15.14 -17.94 -24.95
CA GLY A 330 -13.92 -17.28 -25.43
C GLY A 330 -13.13 -16.55 -24.34
N ALA A 331 -12.11 -15.81 -24.80
CA ALA A 331 -11.18 -15.08 -23.94
C ALA A 331 -11.88 -13.95 -23.17
N ALA A 332 -11.23 -13.49 -22.09
CA ALA A 332 -11.68 -12.29 -21.38
C ALA A 332 -11.46 -11.06 -22.28
N ALA A 333 -12.39 -10.10 -22.26
CA ALA A 333 -12.16 -8.82 -22.91
C ALA A 333 -10.98 -8.10 -22.24
N ALA A 334 -10.10 -7.45 -23.01
CA ALA A 334 -8.93 -6.76 -22.45
C ALA A 334 -9.28 -5.73 -21.36
N ARG A 335 -10.43 -5.05 -21.51
CA ARG A 335 -10.94 -4.05 -20.55
C ARG A 335 -11.71 -4.65 -19.36
N SER A 336 -11.91 -5.96 -19.30
CA SER A 336 -12.57 -6.64 -18.17
C SER A 336 -11.60 -6.84 -17.01
N ARG A 337 -12.12 -7.11 -15.81
CA ARG A 337 -11.28 -7.35 -14.62
C ARG A 337 -10.35 -8.55 -14.80
N LEU A 338 -10.85 -9.66 -15.35
CA LEU A 338 -10.02 -10.84 -15.63
C LEU A 338 -9.03 -10.60 -16.77
N GLY A 339 -9.41 -9.81 -17.78
CA GLY A 339 -8.48 -9.41 -18.85
C GLY A 339 -7.30 -8.59 -18.33
N ALA A 340 -7.58 -7.57 -17.52
CA ALA A 340 -6.56 -6.75 -16.88
C ALA A 340 -5.70 -7.56 -15.88
N ALA A 341 -6.29 -8.52 -15.16
CA ALA A 341 -5.52 -9.40 -14.28
C ALA A 341 -4.55 -10.31 -15.05
N LEU A 342 -4.95 -10.81 -16.23
CA LEU A 342 -4.07 -11.60 -17.10
C LEU A 342 -2.92 -10.79 -17.69
N GLU A 343 -3.17 -9.50 -17.98
CA GLU A 343 -2.15 -8.58 -18.49
C GLU A 343 -1.12 -8.21 -17.41
N LEU A 344 -1.57 -8.02 -16.17
CA LEU A 344 -0.71 -7.62 -15.04
C LEU A 344 0.03 -8.78 -14.38
N ALA A 345 -0.48 -10.01 -14.46
CA ALA A 345 0.22 -11.16 -13.90
C ALA A 345 1.54 -11.42 -14.67
N ASP A 346 2.65 -11.52 -13.94
CA ASP A 346 4.00 -11.61 -14.53
C ASP A 346 4.31 -12.97 -15.14
N ASP A 347 3.89 -14.03 -14.45
CA ASP A 347 4.29 -15.39 -14.74
C ASP A 347 3.08 -16.32 -14.96
N GLU A 348 3.39 -17.57 -15.29
CA GLU A 348 2.35 -18.58 -15.51
C GLU A 348 1.68 -19.02 -14.20
N ALA A 349 2.35 -18.87 -13.05
CA ALA A 349 1.78 -19.22 -11.76
C ALA A 349 0.66 -18.25 -11.34
N GLY A 350 0.74 -16.97 -11.70
CA GLY A 350 -0.32 -15.97 -11.57
C GLY A 350 -1.37 -16.06 -12.68
N ARG A 351 -0.98 -16.24 -13.96
CA ARG A 351 -1.93 -16.31 -15.09
C ARG A 351 -2.82 -17.55 -15.07
N ARG A 352 -2.27 -18.72 -14.70
CA ARG A 352 -3.01 -20.00 -14.68
C ARG A 352 -4.28 -19.97 -13.82
N PRO A 353 -4.27 -19.54 -12.54
CA PRO A 353 -5.48 -19.47 -11.72
C PRO A 353 -6.51 -18.46 -12.26
N VAL A 354 -6.08 -17.35 -12.87
CA VAL A 354 -6.97 -16.38 -13.51
C VAL A 354 -7.65 -16.98 -14.75
N ARG A 355 -6.92 -17.72 -15.59
CA ARG A 355 -7.51 -18.46 -16.73
C ARG A 355 -8.49 -19.53 -16.26
N ALA A 356 -8.16 -20.24 -15.18
CA ALA A 356 -9.07 -21.21 -14.58
C ALA A 356 -10.35 -20.54 -14.07
N ALA A 357 -10.25 -19.38 -13.39
CA ALA A 357 -11.39 -18.60 -12.97
C ALA A 357 -12.24 -18.15 -14.18
N LEU A 358 -11.62 -17.66 -15.25
CA LEU A 358 -12.32 -17.29 -16.48
C LEU A 358 -13.14 -18.45 -17.08
N THR A 359 -12.57 -19.66 -17.15
CA THR A 359 -13.31 -20.84 -17.62
C THR A 359 -14.55 -21.10 -16.75
N GLN A 360 -14.43 -20.92 -15.43
CA GLN A 360 -15.55 -21.11 -14.51
C GLN A 360 -16.58 -19.96 -14.61
N VAL A 361 -16.17 -18.73 -14.89
CA VAL A 361 -17.09 -17.62 -15.21
C VAL A 361 -17.90 -17.94 -16.47
N ARG A 362 -17.26 -18.41 -17.54
CA ARG A 362 -17.97 -18.81 -18.77
C ARG A 362 -18.97 -19.93 -18.50
N GLN A 363 -18.55 -20.95 -17.74
CA GLN A 363 -19.44 -22.02 -17.32
C GLN A 363 -20.60 -21.53 -16.45
N TRP A 364 -20.34 -20.57 -15.56
CA TRP A 364 -21.37 -19.92 -14.75
C TRP A 364 -22.39 -19.20 -15.63
N GLN A 365 -21.96 -18.37 -16.59
CA GLN A 365 -22.86 -17.67 -17.51
C GLN A 365 -23.78 -18.65 -18.28
N ALA A 366 -23.23 -19.75 -18.78
CA ALA A 366 -24.00 -20.77 -19.47
C ALA A 366 -25.01 -21.49 -18.55
N ARG A 367 -24.61 -21.87 -17.34
CA ARG A 367 -25.50 -22.48 -16.33
C ARG A 367 -26.60 -21.51 -15.87
N HIS A 368 -26.25 -20.24 -15.73
CA HIS A 368 -27.19 -19.18 -15.38
C HIS A 368 -28.25 -19.01 -16.46
N ALA A 369 -27.87 -18.97 -17.74
CA ALA A 369 -28.83 -18.90 -18.83
C ALA A 369 -29.83 -20.08 -18.82
N GLN A 370 -29.37 -21.28 -18.47
CA GLN A 370 -30.24 -22.45 -18.30
C GLN A 370 -31.18 -22.33 -17.09
N ALA A 371 -30.69 -21.75 -15.98
CA ALA A 371 -31.52 -21.47 -14.81
C ALA A 371 -32.60 -20.41 -15.13
N ARG A 372 -32.24 -19.34 -15.84
CA ARG A 372 -33.18 -18.30 -16.30
C ARG A 372 -34.24 -18.84 -17.23
N ALA A 373 -33.85 -19.69 -18.20
CA ALA A 373 -34.81 -20.32 -19.11
C ALA A 373 -35.82 -21.22 -18.37
N ALA A 374 -35.39 -21.93 -17.31
CA ALA A 374 -36.29 -22.71 -16.47
C ALA A 374 -37.26 -21.81 -15.67
N ASP A 375 -36.75 -20.75 -15.04
CA ASP A 375 -37.55 -19.80 -14.26
C ASP A 375 -38.59 -19.07 -15.15
N GLU A 376 -38.18 -18.59 -16.32
CA GLU A 376 -39.08 -17.94 -17.29
C GLU A 376 -40.08 -18.91 -17.93
N GLY A 377 -39.75 -20.20 -17.99
CA GLY A 377 -40.65 -21.28 -18.39
C GLY A 377 -41.62 -21.73 -17.28
N GLY A 378 -41.52 -21.17 -16.07
CA GLY A 378 -42.35 -21.52 -14.91
C GLY A 378 -41.86 -22.71 -14.09
N ASP A 379 -40.72 -23.30 -14.44
CA ASP A 379 -40.06 -24.38 -13.68
C ASP A 379 -39.16 -23.78 -12.57
N TYR A 380 -39.80 -23.28 -11.52
CA TYR A 380 -39.10 -22.65 -10.40
C TYR A 380 -38.19 -23.63 -9.66
N ASP A 381 -38.65 -24.86 -9.41
CA ASP A 381 -37.87 -25.87 -8.68
C ASP A 381 -36.66 -26.32 -9.49
N GLY A 382 -36.81 -26.48 -10.81
CA GLY A 382 -35.69 -26.77 -11.70
C GLY A 382 -34.74 -25.58 -11.88
N ALA A 383 -35.19 -24.34 -11.78
CA ALA A 383 -34.31 -23.16 -11.73
C ALA A 383 -33.54 -23.12 -10.41
N LEU A 384 -34.23 -23.35 -9.28
CA LEU A 384 -33.65 -23.40 -7.94
C LEU A 384 -32.55 -24.46 -7.85
N ALA A 385 -32.80 -25.68 -8.32
CA ALA A 385 -31.81 -26.76 -8.34
C ALA A 385 -30.55 -26.38 -9.16
N LYS A 386 -30.71 -25.65 -10.26
CA LYS A 386 -29.57 -25.15 -11.07
C LYS A 386 -28.78 -24.04 -10.40
N VAL A 387 -29.38 -23.28 -9.47
CA VAL A 387 -28.70 -22.15 -8.80
C VAL A 387 -28.04 -22.54 -7.47
N ILE A 388 -28.74 -23.33 -6.64
CA ILE A 388 -28.29 -23.70 -5.28
C ILE A 388 -27.96 -25.19 -5.11
N GLY A 389 -28.09 -26.01 -6.16
CA GLY A 389 -27.76 -27.43 -6.11
C GLY A 389 -26.29 -27.71 -5.80
N ALA A 390 -25.99 -28.91 -5.31
CA ALA A 390 -24.63 -29.31 -4.92
C ALA A 390 -23.70 -29.54 -6.12
N GLU A 391 -24.22 -30.07 -7.22
CA GLU A 391 -23.46 -30.41 -8.42
C GLU A 391 -24.06 -29.73 -9.64
N GLY A 392 -23.21 -29.31 -10.58
CA GLY A 392 -23.70 -28.76 -11.85
C GLY A 392 -24.35 -27.37 -11.72
N SER A 393 -24.29 -26.75 -10.54
CA SER A 393 -25.00 -25.51 -10.24
C SER A 393 -24.18 -24.26 -10.55
N THR A 394 -24.84 -23.11 -10.59
CA THR A 394 -24.15 -21.83 -10.69
C THR A 394 -23.34 -21.51 -9.43
N GLY A 395 -23.79 -21.99 -8.26
CA GLY A 395 -23.06 -21.90 -7.00
C GLY A 395 -21.71 -22.61 -7.03
N GLU A 396 -21.66 -23.82 -7.59
CA GLU A 396 -20.41 -24.56 -7.77
C GLU A 396 -19.43 -23.79 -8.68
N SER A 397 -19.92 -23.22 -9.79
CA SER A 397 -19.09 -22.41 -10.67
C SER A 397 -18.53 -21.18 -9.95
N PHE A 398 -19.37 -20.47 -9.20
CA PHE A 398 -18.96 -19.32 -8.40
C PHE A 398 -17.88 -19.68 -7.37
N ASP A 399 -18.03 -20.78 -6.62
CA ASP A 399 -17.05 -21.21 -5.63
C ASP A 399 -15.69 -21.52 -6.29
N ARG A 400 -15.70 -22.10 -7.50
CA ARG A 400 -14.47 -22.35 -8.27
C ARG A 400 -13.86 -21.06 -8.83
N VAL A 401 -14.66 -20.06 -9.22
CA VAL A 401 -14.17 -18.70 -9.56
C VAL A 401 -13.49 -18.08 -8.35
N ALA A 402 -14.14 -18.10 -7.19
CA ALA A 402 -13.59 -17.56 -5.94
C ALA A 402 -12.26 -18.23 -5.56
N ALA A 403 -12.17 -19.56 -5.65
CA ALA A 403 -10.95 -20.32 -5.39
C ALA A 403 -9.83 -20.07 -6.43
N GLY A 404 -10.20 -19.82 -7.68
CA GLY A 404 -9.24 -19.39 -8.71
C GLY A 404 -8.64 -18.02 -8.39
N LEU A 405 -9.50 -17.03 -8.14
CA LEU A 405 -9.09 -15.67 -7.78
C LEU A 405 -8.29 -15.63 -6.47
N GLU A 406 -8.63 -16.44 -5.49
CA GLU A 406 -7.87 -16.55 -4.24
C GLU A 406 -6.46 -17.07 -4.45
N ARG A 407 -6.28 -18.12 -5.27
CA ARG A 407 -4.95 -18.63 -5.61
C ARG A 407 -4.11 -17.59 -6.33
N ALA A 408 -4.71 -16.82 -7.25
CA ALA A 408 -4.04 -15.71 -7.90
C ALA A 408 -3.63 -14.64 -6.87
N LEU A 409 -4.54 -14.21 -6.00
CA LEU A 409 -4.25 -13.22 -4.95
C LEU A 409 -3.10 -13.64 -4.03
N VAL A 410 -3.06 -14.91 -3.61
CA VAL A 410 -1.98 -15.43 -2.75
C VAL A 410 -0.62 -15.39 -3.46
N HIS A 411 -0.59 -15.72 -4.76
CA HIS A 411 0.62 -15.66 -5.57
C HIS A 411 1.13 -14.23 -5.72
N GLU A 412 0.26 -13.32 -6.19
CA GLU A 412 0.61 -11.91 -6.41
C GLU A 412 0.99 -11.19 -5.10
N GLN A 413 0.43 -11.63 -3.96
CA GLN A 413 0.81 -11.16 -2.64
C GLN A 413 2.23 -11.57 -2.25
N ALA A 414 2.66 -12.77 -2.62
CA ALA A 414 4.00 -13.25 -2.36
C ALA A 414 5.04 -12.51 -3.24
N GLU A 415 4.73 -12.32 -4.52
CA GLU A 415 5.56 -11.53 -5.45
C GLU A 415 5.70 -10.08 -4.99
N PHE A 416 4.59 -9.43 -4.62
CA PHE A 416 4.60 -8.11 -4.00
C PHE A 416 5.56 -8.05 -2.82
N ARG A 417 5.45 -9.01 -1.88
CA ARG A 417 6.24 -8.99 -0.65
C ARG A 417 7.72 -9.17 -0.94
N SER A 418 8.07 -10.10 -1.83
CA SER A 418 9.44 -10.36 -2.27
C SER A 418 10.10 -9.11 -2.84
N ALA A 419 9.45 -8.46 -3.82
CA ALA A 419 9.96 -7.25 -4.46
C ALA A 419 10.02 -6.06 -3.48
N ALA A 420 8.98 -5.86 -2.67
CA ALA A 420 8.96 -4.77 -1.70
C ALA A 420 10.03 -4.92 -0.60
N ASP A 421 10.24 -6.14 -0.08
CA ASP A 421 11.31 -6.43 0.88
C ASP A 421 12.71 -6.23 0.27
N GLY A 422 12.91 -6.59 -1.00
CA GLY A 422 14.14 -6.27 -1.73
C GLY A 422 14.42 -4.77 -1.79
N GLY A 423 13.39 -3.98 -2.10
CA GLY A 423 13.48 -2.52 -2.12
C GLY A 423 13.78 -1.90 -0.75
N ARG A 424 13.13 -2.41 0.30
CA ARG A 424 13.37 -2.01 1.70
C ARG A 424 14.78 -2.36 2.16
N ALA A 425 15.24 -3.57 1.86
CA ALA A 425 16.56 -4.06 2.25
C ALA A 425 17.69 -3.21 1.64
N ALA A 426 17.51 -2.74 0.39
CA ALA A 426 18.47 -1.86 -0.28
C ALA A 426 18.70 -0.52 0.45
N LEU A 427 17.73 -0.05 1.24
CA LEU A 427 17.83 1.21 2.00
C LEU A 427 18.27 1.02 3.45
N ARG A 428 18.09 -0.17 4.04
CA ARG A 428 18.18 -0.40 5.50
C ARG A 428 19.54 -0.04 6.12
N GLY A 429 20.65 -0.36 5.44
CA GLY A 429 22.01 -0.14 5.96
C GLY A 429 22.57 1.26 5.71
N LEU A 430 21.97 2.01 4.78
CA LEU A 430 22.51 3.29 4.30
C LEU A 430 22.55 4.40 5.36
N PRO A 431 21.53 4.62 6.21
CA PRO A 431 21.57 5.69 7.22
C PRO A 431 22.71 5.51 8.21
N VAL A 432 22.88 4.30 8.73
CA VAL A 432 23.95 3.95 9.68
C VAL A 432 25.31 4.00 9.00
N GLY A 433 25.44 3.41 7.81
CA GLY A 433 26.69 3.41 7.04
C GLY A 433 27.15 4.82 6.65
N ALA A 434 26.22 5.67 6.20
CA ALA A 434 26.51 7.06 5.86
C ALA A 434 26.96 7.86 7.08
N GLY A 435 26.31 7.69 8.24
CA GLY A 435 26.71 8.35 9.48
C GLY A 435 28.12 7.96 9.93
N VAL A 436 28.43 6.66 9.93
CA VAL A 436 29.76 6.15 10.32
C VAL A 436 30.84 6.64 9.36
N LEU A 437 30.62 6.53 8.05
CA LEU A 437 31.60 6.96 7.04
C LEU A 437 31.80 8.48 7.03
N ALA A 438 30.75 9.27 7.27
CA ALA A 438 30.87 10.72 7.41
C ALA A 438 31.69 11.10 8.65
N GLY A 439 31.47 10.42 9.79
CA GLY A 439 32.27 10.60 11.00
C GLY A 439 33.75 10.28 10.78
N LEU A 440 34.05 9.14 10.16
CA LEU A 440 35.41 8.73 9.80
C LEU A 440 36.07 9.69 8.80
N GLY A 441 35.32 10.15 7.80
CA GLY A 441 35.78 11.13 6.82
C GLY A 441 36.11 12.48 7.45
N ALA A 442 35.28 12.96 8.38
CA ALA A 442 35.52 14.19 9.12
C ALA A 442 36.77 14.09 10.01
N LEU A 443 36.93 12.99 10.75
CA LEU A 443 38.13 12.68 11.53
C LEU A 443 39.38 12.64 10.64
N GLY A 444 39.30 11.99 9.48
CA GLY A 444 40.38 11.94 8.49
C GLY A 444 40.79 13.34 7.98
N ALA A 445 39.81 14.21 7.70
CA ALA A 445 40.05 15.59 7.27
C ALA A 445 40.76 16.41 8.38
N VAL A 446 40.30 16.31 9.62
CA VAL A 446 40.87 17.03 10.77
C VAL A 446 42.30 16.54 11.08
N LEU A 447 42.50 15.23 11.20
CA LEU A 447 43.80 14.63 11.50
C LEU A 447 44.82 14.85 10.38
N GLY A 448 44.39 14.78 9.12
CA GLY A 448 45.24 15.04 7.96
C GLY A 448 45.76 16.47 7.90
N ILE A 449 44.98 17.45 8.37
CA ILE A 449 45.39 18.86 8.43
C ILE A 449 46.21 19.14 9.70
N GLY A 450 45.85 18.50 10.83
CA GLY A 450 46.58 18.58 12.09
C GLY A 450 48.02 18.06 11.99
N ARG A 451 48.25 16.90 11.34
CA ARG A 451 49.63 16.39 11.12
C ARG A 451 50.48 17.34 10.28
N ARG A 452 49.89 18.01 9.29
CA ARG A 452 50.62 19.02 8.50
C ARG A 452 50.99 20.26 9.32
N LEU A 453 50.14 20.70 10.24
CA LEU A 453 50.45 21.83 11.12
C LEU A 453 51.61 21.52 12.08
N ALA A 454 51.81 20.24 12.43
CA ALA A 454 52.92 19.79 13.26
C ALA A 454 54.27 19.75 12.51
N GLU A 455 54.26 19.69 11.17
CA GLU A 455 55.49 19.75 10.33
C GLU A 455 56.03 21.18 10.15
N TYR A 456 55.27 22.21 10.49
CA TYR A 456 55.66 23.63 10.42
C TYR A 456 56.07 24.23 11.78
N ARG A 457 56.05 23.43 12.85
CA ARG A 457 56.67 23.73 14.14
C ARG A 457 58.03 23.06 14.20
#